data_AF-A0A7S3I7J0-F1
#
_entry.id   AF-A0A7S3I7J0-F1
#
_cell.length_a   1.000
_cell.length_b   1.000
_cell.length_c   1.000
_cell.angle_alpha   90.00
_cell.angle_beta   90.00
_cell.angle_gamma   90.00
#
_symmetry.space_group_name_H-M   'P 1'
#
loop_
_entity.id
_entity.type
_entity.pdbx_description
1 polymer ?
#
loop_
_entity_poly.entity_id
_entity_poly.type
_entity_poly.pdbx_seq_one_letter_code
_entity_poly.pdbx_strand_id
1 'polypeptide(L)'
;MLGHGRPFILEFVNPRKSLSCYQKVPEMRQLANKSAKVRALAMEFATKQDFEELKASCATKQKSYVSLVWVKDSVTQEKLDTVLNTVRNLQVLQKTPVRVLHRRSQ
;
A
#
# COMPACT_ATOMS: atom_id res chain seq x y z
N MET A 1 0.11 6.64 -1.50
CA MET A 1 -0.97 5.71 -1.11
C MET A 1 -2.17 6.55 -0.75
N LEU A 2 -3.29 6.35 -1.43
CA LEU A 2 -4.55 7.08 -1.19
C LEU A 2 -5.55 6.16 -0.49
N GLY A 3 -6.72 6.68 -0.13
CA GLY A 3 -7.77 5.91 0.57
C GLY A 3 -7.35 5.52 1.99
N HIS A 4 -7.62 4.27 2.37
CA HIS A 4 -7.32 3.72 3.70
C HIS A 4 -5.82 3.49 3.97
N GLY A 5 -4.95 3.76 3.00
CA GLY A 5 -3.50 3.64 3.15
C GLY A 5 -2.98 2.21 3.03
N ARG A 6 -1.75 1.99 3.53
CA ARG A 6 -1.10 0.68 3.54
C ARG A 6 -0.85 0.28 5.00
N PRO A 7 -1.32 -0.90 5.43
CA PRO A 7 -0.99 -1.39 6.75
C PRO A 7 0.52 -1.63 6.87
N PHE A 8 1.08 -1.28 8.01
CA PHE A 8 2.48 -1.48 8.36
C PHE A 8 2.58 -1.78 9.85
N ILE A 9 3.68 -2.43 10.25
CA ILE A 9 3.99 -2.74 11.64
C ILE A 9 5.39 -2.21 11.93
N LEU A 10 5.57 -1.65 13.13
CA LEU A 10 6.87 -1.23 13.64
C LEU A 10 7.23 -2.12 14.82
N GLU A 11 8.34 -2.85 14.69
CA GLU A 11 8.91 -3.63 15.78
C GLU A 11 9.96 -2.79 16.52
N PHE A 12 9.83 -2.70 17.84
CA PHE A 12 10.80 -2.05 18.70
C PHE A 12 11.75 -3.11 19.26
N VAL A 13 12.98 -3.17 18.75
CA VAL A 13 14.00 -4.12 19.19
C VAL A 13 14.69 -3.61 20.46
N ASN A 14 14.73 -4.43 21.52
CA ASN A 14 15.33 -4.13 22.82
C ASN A 14 14.87 -2.78 23.45
N PRO A 15 13.56 -2.58 23.69
CA PRO A 15 13.04 -1.33 24.22
C PRO A 15 13.45 -1.14 25.69
N ARG A 16 14.19 -0.06 26.00
CA ARG A 16 14.59 0.27 27.38
C ARG A 16 13.44 0.76 28.27
N LYS A 17 12.36 1.22 27.65
CA LYS A 17 11.10 1.60 28.32
C LYS A 17 10.00 0.78 27.66
N SER A 18 9.30 -0.02 28.45
CA SER A 18 8.10 -0.70 27.96
C SER A 18 7.08 0.37 27.54
N LEU A 19 6.51 0.24 26.34
CA LEU A 19 5.34 1.00 25.90
C LEU A 19 4.10 0.50 26.67
N SER A 20 4.14 0.51 28.01
CA SER A 20 3.02 0.06 28.86
C SER A 20 1.88 1.09 28.94
N CYS A 21 1.93 2.15 28.13
CA CYS A 21 0.97 3.24 28.17
C CYS A 21 0.25 3.32 26.83
N TYR A 22 -0.83 2.53 26.69
CA TYR A 22 -1.81 2.68 25.61
C TYR A 22 -2.23 4.15 25.38
N GLN A 23 -2.15 4.97 26.44
CA GLN A 23 -2.49 6.39 26.42
C GLN A 23 -1.52 7.25 25.57
N LYS A 24 -0.33 6.75 25.20
CA LYS A 24 0.64 7.49 24.37
C LYS A 24 0.47 7.29 22.87
N VAL A 25 -0.29 6.29 22.43
CA VAL A 25 -0.53 6.03 21.01
C VAL A 25 -1.19 7.24 20.30
N PRO A 26 -2.18 7.92 20.90
CA PRO A 26 -2.74 9.14 20.33
C PRO A 26 -1.71 10.26 20.15
N GLU A 27 -0.83 10.48 21.13
CA GLU A 27 0.23 11.51 21.07
C GLU A 27 1.25 11.18 19.98
N MET A 28 1.70 9.93 19.91
CA MET A 28 2.61 9.45 18.86
C MET A 28 2.00 9.62 17.48
N ARG A 29 0.71 9.30 17.31
CA ARG A 29 -0.02 9.51 16.06
C ARG A 29 -0.09 11.00 15.70
N GLN A 30 -0.41 11.87 16.64
CA GLN A 30 -0.44 13.32 16.41
C GLN A 30 0.94 13.85 15.99
N LEU A 31 2.00 13.41 16.66
CA LEU A 31 3.37 13.80 16.33
C LEU A 31 3.77 13.33 14.92
N ALA A 32 3.49 12.06 14.58
CA ALA A 32 3.77 11.51 13.26
C ALA A 32 3.02 12.26 12.15
N ASN A 33 1.76 12.66 12.42
CA ASN A 33 0.90 13.36 11.47
C ASN A 33 1.24 14.85 11.28
N LYS A 34 2.26 15.40 11.97
CA LYS A 34 2.80 16.72 11.64
C LYS A 34 3.54 16.73 10.30
N SER A 35 3.94 15.57 9.80
CA SER A 35 4.56 15.45 8.48
C SER A 35 3.54 15.70 7.36
N ALA A 36 3.89 16.55 6.39
CA ALA A 36 3.07 16.76 5.20
C ALA A 36 3.17 15.59 4.19
N LYS A 37 4.14 14.69 4.35
CA LYS A 37 4.42 13.63 3.35
C LYS A 37 3.63 12.34 3.58
N VAL A 38 3.35 12.02 4.84
CA VAL A 38 2.72 10.77 5.26
C VAL A 38 1.77 11.02 6.42
N ARG A 39 0.69 10.24 6.48
CA ARG A 39 -0.24 10.21 7.61
C ARG A 39 -0.46 8.78 8.09
N ALA A 40 -0.46 8.61 9.41
CA ALA A 40 -0.91 7.42 10.11
C ALA A 40 -2.38 7.62 10.56
N LEU A 41 -3.25 6.68 10.19
CA LEU A 41 -4.69 6.76 10.43
C LEU A 41 -5.09 5.99 11.70
N ALA A 42 -4.96 4.66 11.66
CA ALA A 42 -5.24 3.74 12.77
C ALA A 42 -3.92 3.19 13.31
N MET A 43 -3.35 3.88 14.29
CA MET A 43 -2.17 3.40 15.02
C MET A 43 -2.66 2.66 16.26
N GLU A 44 -2.27 1.40 16.39
CA GLU A 44 -2.69 0.50 17.47
C GLU A 44 -1.50 -0.41 17.83
N PHE A 45 -1.59 -1.09 18.97
CA PHE A 45 -0.61 -2.10 19.32
C PHE A 45 -0.82 -3.34 18.45
N ALA A 46 0.26 -3.80 17.83
CA ALA A 46 0.27 -5.04 17.07
C ALA A 46 0.92 -6.15 17.89
N THR A 47 0.39 -7.35 17.73
CA THR A 47 0.92 -8.61 18.23
C THR A 47 1.78 -9.28 17.14
N LYS A 48 2.44 -10.38 17.50
CA LYS A 48 3.15 -11.21 16.51
C LYS A 48 2.19 -11.82 15.48
N GLN A 49 0.97 -12.14 15.89
CA GLN A 49 -0.06 -12.69 14.99
C GLN A 49 -0.45 -11.67 13.91
N ASP A 50 -0.65 -10.40 14.27
CA ASP A 50 -0.98 -9.34 13.31
C ASP A 50 0.10 -9.20 12.21
N PHE A 51 1.36 -9.48 12.55
CA PHE A 51 2.47 -9.49 11.60
C PHE A 51 2.42 -10.66 10.62
N GLU A 52 2.09 -11.85 11.10
CA GLU A 52 1.91 -13.03 10.25
C GLU A 52 0.71 -12.84 9.31
N GLU A 53 -0.40 -12.32 9.82
CA GLU A 53 -1.59 -11.98 9.03
C GLU A 53 -1.27 -10.91 7.97
N LEU A 54 -0.49 -9.89 8.34
CA LEU A 54 -0.05 -8.87 7.39
C LEU A 54 0.77 -9.48 6.26
N LYS A 55 1.70 -10.40 6.56
CA LYS A 55 2.50 -11.12 5.55
C LYS A 55 1.64 -12.00 4.66
N ALA A 56 0.80 -12.86 5.25
CA ALA A 56 -0.06 -13.79 4.52
C ALA A 56 -1.00 -13.04 3.55
N SER A 57 -1.55 -11.92 4.00
CA SER A 57 -2.45 -11.10 3.20
C SER A 57 -1.77 -10.41 2.00
N CYS A 58 -0.44 -10.36 1.94
CA CYS A 58 0.26 -9.71 0.84
C CYS A 58 0.09 -10.46 -0.50
N ALA A 59 -0.19 -11.76 -0.47
CA ALA A 59 -0.41 -12.58 -1.67
C ALA A 59 -1.85 -12.53 -2.18
N THR A 60 -2.83 -12.32 -1.28
CA THR A 60 -4.26 -12.45 -1.60
C THR A 60 -4.98 -11.12 -1.77
N LYS A 61 -4.44 -10.02 -1.21
CA LYS A 61 -5.07 -8.70 -1.27
C LYS A 61 -5.05 -8.11 -2.68
N GLN A 62 -6.24 -7.73 -3.14
CA GLN A 62 -6.40 -6.87 -4.30
C GLN A 62 -5.92 -5.46 -3.98
N LYS A 63 -5.33 -4.79 -4.98
CA LYS A 63 -4.82 -3.43 -4.86
C LYS A 63 -5.46 -2.56 -5.93
N SER A 64 -6.02 -1.44 -5.51
CA SER A 64 -6.59 -0.43 -6.40
C SER A 64 -5.56 0.65 -6.69
N TYR A 65 -5.50 1.08 -7.95
CA TYR A 65 -4.58 2.10 -8.43
C TYR A 65 -5.34 3.14 -9.24
N VAL A 66 -4.82 4.36 -9.24
CA VAL A 66 -5.24 5.45 -10.13
C VAL A 66 -4.00 5.90 -10.87
N SER A 67 -4.09 5.97 -12.20
CA SER A 67 -2.99 6.39 -13.06
C SER A 67 -3.46 7.46 -14.03
N LEU A 68 -2.65 8.50 -14.19
CA LEU A 68 -2.76 9.40 -15.32
C LEU A 68 -2.04 8.76 -16.51
N VAL A 69 -2.77 8.49 -17.59
CA VAL A 69 -2.23 7.87 -18.80
C VAL A 69 -2.14 8.93 -19.90
N TRP A 70 -0.96 9.02 -20.51
CA TRP A 70 -0.77 9.82 -21.71
C TRP A 70 -0.83 8.92 -22.94
N VAL A 71 -1.54 9.38 -23.97
CA VAL A 71 -1.66 8.72 -25.26
C VAL A 71 -1.26 9.73 -26.33
N LYS A 72 -0.53 9.25 -27.33
CA LYS A 72 -0.02 10.10 -28.42
C LYS A 72 -1.15 10.64 -29.29
N ASP A 73 -2.10 9.76 -29.63
CA ASP A 73 -3.20 10.07 -30.52
C ASP A 73 -4.39 10.62 -29.72
N SER A 74 -5.24 11.41 -30.38
CA SER A 74 -6.49 11.86 -29.78
C SER A 74 -7.41 10.67 -29.52
N VAL A 75 -8.04 10.66 -28.35
CA VAL A 75 -8.99 9.61 -27.96
C VAL A 75 -10.29 10.28 -27.53
N THR A 76 -11.41 9.81 -28.08
CA THR A 76 -12.73 10.28 -27.66
C THR A 76 -13.21 9.52 -26.42
N GLN A 77 -14.09 10.14 -25.65
CA GLN A 77 -14.62 9.52 -24.45
C GLN A 77 -15.40 8.24 -24.77
N GLU A 78 -16.16 8.21 -25.87
CA GLU A 78 -16.95 7.02 -26.26
C GLU A 78 -16.05 5.81 -26.51
N LYS A 79 -14.88 6.03 -27.14
CA LYS A 79 -13.92 4.96 -27.40
C LYS A 79 -13.29 4.44 -26.11
N LEU A 80 -12.99 5.32 -25.15
CA LEU A 80 -12.50 4.90 -23.83
C LEU A 80 -13.54 4.07 -23.10
N ASP A 81 -14.78 4.55 -23.04
CA ASP A 81 -15.86 3.88 -22.31
C ASP A 81 -16.16 2.50 -22.90
N THR A 82 -16.18 2.40 -24.23
CA THR A 82 -16.43 1.12 -24.92
C THR A 82 -15.36 0.07 -24.56
N VAL A 83 -14.09 0.45 -24.50
CA VAL A 83 -12.99 -0.48 -24.22
C VAL A 83 -12.83 -0.76 -22.72
N LEU A 84 -12.87 0.28 -21.88
CA LEU A 84 -12.56 0.14 -20.46
C LEU A 84 -13.71 -0.44 -19.64
N ASN A 85 -14.97 -0.19 -20.02
CA ASN A 85 -16.12 -0.68 -19.26
C ASN A 85 -16.49 -2.13 -19.60
N THR A 86 -16.04 -2.64 -20.74
CA THR A 86 -16.31 -4.01 -21.19
C THR A 86 -15.25 -5.01 -20.74
N VAL A 87 -14.00 -4.57 -20.59
CA VAL A 87 -12.90 -5.44 -20.15
C VAL A 87 -12.98 -5.68 -18.65
N ARG A 88 -13.22 -6.93 -18.26
CA ARG A 88 -13.19 -7.40 -16.86
C ARG A 88 -12.32 -8.64 -16.74
N ASN A 89 -11.65 -8.80 -15.60
CA ASN A 89 -10.82 -9.97 -15.28
C ASN A 89 -9.77 -10.30 -16.37
N LEU A 90 -9.15 -9.27 -16.94
CA LEU A 90 -8.13 -9.44 -17.98
C LEU A 90 -6.93 -10.23 -17.42
N GLN A 91 -6.63 -11.37 -18.03
CA GLN A 91 -5.43 -12.12 -17.72
C GLN A 91 -4.22 -11.45 -18.39
N VAL A 92 -3.28 -10.97 -17.58
CA VAL A 92 -2.04 -10.33 -18.06
C VAL A 92 -0.86 -11.26 -17.79
N LEU A 93 -0.21 -11.73 -18.86
CA LEU A 93 1.00 -12.55 -18.78
C LEU A 93 2.24 -11.63 -18.69
N GLN A 94 2.60 -11.24 -17.46
CA GLN A 94 3.64 -10.24 -17.22
C GLN A 94 5.04 -10.86 -17.02
N LYS A 95 5.98 -10.57 -17.92
CA LYS A 95 7.42 -10.85 -17.71
C LYS A 95 8.01 -9.90 -16.64
N THR A 96 9.10 -10.31 -15.98
CA THR A 96 9.78 -9.45 -15.00
C THR A 96 10.17 -8.11 -15.64
N PRO A 97 9.70 -6.96 -15.10
CA PRO A 97 10.00 -5.66 -15.71
C PRO A 97 11.51 -5.37 -15.74
N VAL A 98 12.00 -4.82 -16.85
CA VAL A 98 13.44 -4.55 -17.08
C VAL A 98 14.09 -3.79 -15.91
N ARG A 99 13.41 -2.76 -15.41
CA ARG A 99 13.89 -1.90 -14.31
C ARG A 99 14.11 -2.61 -12.97
N VAL A 100 13.66 -3.85 -12.81
CA VAL A 100 13.88 -4.65 -11.59
C VAL A 100 14.66 -5.94 -11.83
N LEU A 101 15.09 -6.21 -13.07
CA LEU A 101 15.80 -7.45 -13.41
C LEU A 101 17.08 -7.61 -12.60
N HIS A 102 17.81 -6.53 -12.34
CA HIS A 102 19.08 -6.55 -11.59
C HIS A 102 18.94 -6.92 -10.11
N ARG A 103 17.73 -6.83 -9.55
CA ARG A 103 17.46 -7.11 -8.12
C ARG A 103 16.84 -8.47 -7.87
N ARG A 104 16.30 -9.11 -8.91
CA ARG A 104 15.72 -10.45 -8.76
C ARG A 104 16.78 -11.44 -9.22
N SER A 105 17.37 -12.14 -8.26
CA SER A 105 18.19 -13.33 -8.52
C SER A 105 17.41 -14.27 -9.45
N GLN A 106 18.07 -14.76 -10.50
CA GLN A 106 17.49 -15.79 -11.37
C GLN A 106 17.25 -17.09 -10.60
#